data_AF-A0A538D865-F1
#
_entry.id   AF-A0A538D865-F1
#
_cell.length_a   1.000
_cell.length_b   1.000
_cell.length_c   1.000
_cell.angle_alpha   90.00
_cell.angle_beta   90.00
_cell.angle_gamma   90.00
#
_symmetry.space_group_name_H-M   'P 1'
#
loop_
_entity.id
_entity.type
_entity.pdbx_description
1 polymer ?
#
loop_
_entity_poly.entity_id
_entity_poly.type
_entity_poly.pdbx_seq_one_letter_code
_entity_poly.pdbx_strand_id
1 'polypeptide(L)'
;MGLDEVVFLVSTLDDKAAVDALMKESAKALFPRFYNEQQSASAVRYVAEVDPMLLADGTYFVLESGNELVACGGWSRRDRLYTGGGDS
;
A
#
# COMPACT_ATOMS: atom_id res chain seq x y z
N MET A 1 -24.41 6.94 -0.27
CA MET A 1 -23.74 5.91 0.53
C MET A 1 -22.87 6.68 1.50
N GLY A 2 -23.32 6.85 2.75
CA GLY A 2 -22.49 7.50 3.76
C GLY A 2 -21.31 6.58 4.04
N LEU A 3 -20.10 7.11 4.04
CA LEU A 3 -18.99 6.33 4.58
C LEU A 3 -19.30 6.10 6.05
N ASP A 4 -19.13 4.87 6.51
CA ASP A 4 -19.03 4.61 7.94
C ASP A 4 -17.90 5.49 8.52
N GLU A 5 -17.85 5.63 9.85
CA GLU A 5 -16.79 6.42 10.48
C GLU A 5 -15.42 5.94 10.00
N VAL A 6 -14.63 6.87 9.46
CA VAL A 6 -13.30 6.58 8.94
C VAL A 6 -12.27 6.87 10.03
N VAL A 7 -11.51 5.84 10.40
CA VAL A 7 -10.47 5.93 11.43
C VAL A 7 -9.10 5.94 10.78
N PHE A 8 -8.24 6.87 11.20
CA PHE A 8 -6.84 6.95 10.76
C PHE A 8 -5.93 6.27 11.78
N LEU A 9 -5.17 5.26 11.33
CA LEU A 9 -4.33 4.42 12.19
C LEU A 9 -2.88 4.41 11.69
N VAL A 10 -1.94 4.31 12.63
CA VAL A 10 -0.55 3.92 12.32
C VAL A 10 -0.53 2.41 12.11
N SER A 11 0.00 1.97 10.98
CA SER A 11 0.08 0.56 10.64
C SER A 11 1.33 -0.09 11.22
N THR A 12 1.20 -1.36 11.61
CA THR A 12 2.24 -2.18 12.22
C THR A 12 2.64 -3.34 11.31
N LEU A 13 3.65 -4.12 11.71
CA LEU A 13 4.07 -5.30 10.94
C LEU A 13 2.96 -6.36 10.82
N ASP A 14 2.05 -6.44 11.79
CA ASP A 14 0.94 -7.38 11.77
C ASP A 14 -0.08 -7.07 10.66
N ASP A 15 -0.12 -5.81 10.20
CA ASP A 15 -1.02 -5.37 9.14
C ASP A 15 -0.48 -5.63 7.73
N LYS A 16 0.78 -6.05 7.58
CA LYS A 16 1.47 -6.13 6.28
C LYS A 16 0.64 -6.87 5.23
N ALA A 17 0.07 -8.02 5.59
CA ALA A 17 -0.72 -8.82 4.66
C ALA A 17 -1.98 -8.10 4.17
N ALA A 18 -2.67 -7.39 5.08
CA ALA A 18 -3.87 -6.63 4.74
C ALA A 18 -3.53 -5.40 3.87
N VAL A 19 -2.43 -4.70 4.19
CA VAL A 19 -1.95 -3.57 3.39
C VAL A 19 -1.52 -4.01 1.99
N ASP A 20 -0.78 -5.12 1.87
CA ASP A 20 -0.39 -5.68 0.57
C ASP A 20 -1.60 -6.01 -0.29
N ALA A 21 -2.64 -6.58 0.32
CA ALA A 21 -3.89 -6.88 -0.39
C ALA A 21 -4.54 -5.59 -0.92
N LEU A 22 -4.67 -4.57 -0.07
CA LEU A 22 -5.23 -3.27 -0.47
C LEU A 22 -4.41 -2.61 -1.60
N MET A 23 -3.08 -2.62 -1.50
CA MET A 23 -2.21 -2.08 -2.55
C MET A 23 -2.41 -2.80 -3.88
N LYS A 24 -2.53 -4.13 -3.86
CA LYS A 24 -2.77 -4.94 -5.07
C LYS A 24 -4.13 -4.67 -5.69
N GLU A 25 -5.19 -4.57 -4.88
CA GLU A 25 -6.52 -4.24 -5.39
C GLU A 25 -6.56 -2.83 -6.00
N SER A 26 -5.95 -1.85 -5.33
CA SER A 26 -5.80 -0.48 -5.86
C SER A 26 -5.03 -0.46 -7.18
N ALA A 27 -3.88 -1.15 -7.26
CA ALA A 27 -3.07 -1.25 -8.46
C ALA A 27 -3.86 -1.88 -9.62
N LYS A 28 -4.55 -3.00 -9.41
CA LYS A 28 -5.37 -3.67 -10.44
C LYS A 28 -6.44 -2.73 -11.01
N ALA A 29 -7.07 -1.92 -10.16
CA ALA A 29 -8.16 -1.03 -10.58
C ALA A 29 -7.66 0.26 -11.27
N LEU A 30 -6.53 0.82 -10.81
CA LEU A 30 -6.09 2.16 -11.21
C LEU A 30 -5.03 2.15 -12.32
N PHE A 31 -4.10 1.21 -12.29
CA PHE A 31 -2.95 1.17 -13.20
C PHE A 31 -3.31 1.01 -14.70
N PRO A 32 -4.34 0.24 -15.09
CA PRO A 32 -4.71 0.10 -16.51
C PRO A 32 -5.10 1.41 -17.20
N ARG A 33 -5.32 2.50 -16.45
CA ARG A 33 -5.58 3.84 -17.00
C ARG A 33 -4.32 4.52 -17.54
N PHE A 34 -3.13 4.06 -17.12
CA PHE A 34 -1.84 4.71 -17.40
C PHE A 34 -0.79 3.74 -17.95
N TYR A 35 -0.94 2.44 -17.69
CA TYR A 35 -0.02 1.39 -18.11
C TYR A 35 -0.72 0.45 -19.07
N ASN A 36 0.06 -0.17 -19.96
CA ASN A 36 -0.44 -1.29 -20.75
C ASN A 36 -0.67 -2.52 -19.86
N GLU A 37 -1.27 -3.57 -20.42
CA GLU A 37 -1.63 -4.79 -19.69
C GLU A 37 -0.41 -5.45 -19.01
N GLN A 38 0.70 -5.58 -19.74
CA GLN A 38 1.92 -6.20 -19.23
C GLN A 38 2.53 -5.38 -18.09
N GLN A 39 2.58 -4.06 -18.23
CA GLN A 39 3.07 -3.14 -17.20
C GLN A 39 2.18 -3.17 -15.96
N SER A 40 0.86 -3.18 -16.14
CA SER A 40 -0.11 -3.26 -15.03
C SER A 40 0.06 -4.56 -14.25
N ALA A 41 0.10 -5.70 -14.95
CA ALA A 41 0.29 -7.01 -14.33
C ALA A 41 1.64 -7.12 -13.60
N SER A 42 2.71 -6.56 -14.18
CA SER A 42 4.02 -6.48 -13.54
C SER A 42 3.98 -5.64 -12.26
N ALA A 43 3.38 -4.45 -12.31
CA ALA A 43 3.33 -3.54 -11.18
C ALA A 43 2.48 -4.10 -10.02
N VAL A 44 1.38 -4.80 -10.30
CA VAL A 44 0.60 -5.52 -9.27
C VAL A 44 1.44 -6.59 -8.57
N ARG A 45 2.35 -7.25 -9.29
CA ARG A 45 3.19 -8.33 -8.73
C ARG A 45 4.40 -7.83 -7.96
N TYR A 46 5.06 -6.79 -8.47
CA TYR A 46 6.40 -6.41 -7.99
C TYR A 46 6.47 -5.02 -7.35
N VAL A 47 5.44 -4.17 -7.52
CA VAL A 47 5.43 -2.79 -7.02
C VAL A 47 4.37 -2.59 -5.92
N ALA A 48 3.21 -3.24 -6.07
CA ALA A 48 2.10 -3.15 -5.12
C ALA A 48 2.34 -3.98 -3.85
N GLU A 49 3.40 -3.67 -3.12
CA GLU A 49 3.77 -4.28 -1.85
C GLU A 49 4.28 -3.21 -0.89
N VAL A 50 3.89 -3.29 0.38
CA VAL A 50 4.39 -2.36 1.40
C VAL A 50 5.81 -2.74 1.80
N ASP A 51 6.69 -1.74 1.85
CA ASP A 51 8.02 -1.91 2.42
C ASP A 51 7.90 -2.12 3.95
N PRO A 52 8.26 -3.29 4.50
CA PRO A 52 8.12 -3.59 5.93
C PRO A 52 8.87 -2.63 6.83
N MET A 53 9.90 -1.95 6.30
CA MET A 53 10.64 -0.95 7.06
C MET A 53 9.77 0.26 7.39
N LEU A 54 8.80 0.64 6.54
CA LEU A 54 7.88 1.76 6.81
C LEU A 54 6.92 1.42 7.96
N LEU A 55 6.48 0.15 8.02
CA LEU A 55 5.65 -0.37 9.11
C LEU A 55 6.44 -0.40 10.42
N ALA A 56 7.66 -0.94 10.39
CA ALA A 56 8.54 -1.00 11.57
C ALA A 56 8.93 0.39 12.08
N ASP A 57 9.07 1.37 11.17
CA ASP A 57 9.37 2.75 11.49
C ASP A 57 8.16 3.52 12.07
N GLY A 58 6.94 2.97 11.99
CA GLY A 58 5.71 3.68 12.37
C GLY A 58 5.45 4.92 11.50
N THR A 59 5.85 4.88 10.23
CA THR A 59 5.67 5.98 9.26
C THR A 59 4.73 5.61 8.11
N TYR A 60 3.95 4.54 8.29
CA TYR A 60 2.93 4.08 7.38
C TYR A 60 1.57 4.09 8.06
N PHE A 61 0.54 4.48 7.32
CA PHE A 61 -0.77 4.77 7.86
C PHE A 61 -1.85 4.14 6.98
N VAL A 62 -2.98 3.81 7.61
CA VAL A 62 -4.17 3.26 6.95
C VAL A 62 -5.42 4.03 7.37
N LEU A 63 -6.42 4.01 6.49
CA LEU A 63 -7.78 4.41 6.80
C LEU A 63 -8.64 3.15 6.89
N GLU A 64 -9.39 3.00 7.98
CA GLU A 64 -10.34 1.92 8.19
C GLU A 64 -11.76 2.48 8.19
N SER A 65 -12.68 1.80 7.50
CA SER A 65 -14.12 2.09 7.49
C SER A 65 -14.87 0.77 7.70
N GLY A 66 -15.63 0.63 8.78
CA GLY A 66 -16.48 -0.55 9.01
C GLY A 66 -15.72 -1.89 8.93
N ASN A 67 -14.52 -1.97 9.54
CA ASN A 67 -13.62 -3.14 9.52
C ASN A 67 -12.90 -3.42 8.19
N GLU A 68 -12.94 -2.50 7.23
CA GLU A 68 -12.22 -2.62 5.96
C GLU A 68 -11.16 -1.51 5.81
N LEU A 69 -9.96 -1.88 5.37
CA LEU A 69 -8.94 -0.90 4.99
C LEU A 69 -9.30 -0.29 3.64
N VAL A 70 -9.53 1.03 3.61
CA VAL A 70 -10.00 1.75 2.41
C VAL A 70 -8.93 2.65 1.78
N ALA A 71 -7.86 2.94 2.52
CA ALA A 71 -6.70 3.65 2.00
C ALA A 71 -5.44 3.32 2.78
N CYS A 72 -4.28 3.50 2.16
CA CYS A 72 -3.00 3.37 2.82
C CYS A 72 -1.95 4.30 2.21
N GLY A 73 -0.91 4.61 2.98
CA GLY A 73 0.23 5.39 2.50
C GLY A 73 1.21 5.71 3.61
N GLY A 74 2.43 6.10 3.23
CA GLY A 74 3.47 6.41 4.19
C GLY A 74 4.67 7.10 3.56
N TRP A 75 5.69 7.30 4.37
CA TRP A 75 6.93 7.98 3.98
C TRP A 75 8.12 7.32 4.66
N SER A 76 9.29 7.35 4.01
CA SER A 76 10.52 6.80 4.57
C SER A 76 11.30 7.88 5.32
N ARG A 77 11.90 7.53 6.47
CA ARG A 77 12.93 8.37 7.11
C ARG A 77 14.26 8.39 6.35
N ARG A 78 14.42 7.50 5.36
CA ARG A 78 15.67 7.27 4.65
C ARG A 78 15.60 7.94 3.28
N ASP A 79 16.73 8.50 2.86
CA ASP A 79 16.91 9.10 1.53
C ASP A 79 17.11 8.00 0.46
N ARG A 80 16.04 7.25 0.15
CA ARG A 80 16.03 6.24 -0.91
C ARG A 80 15.39 6.80 -2.18
N LEU A 81 15.94 6.43 -3.33
CA LEU A 81 15.36 6.75 -4.64
C LEU A 81 14.02 6.05 -4.91
N TYR A 82 13.77 4.88 -4.31
CA TYR A 82 12.54 4.09 -4.48
C TYR A 82 12.25 3.22 -3.25
N THR A 83 11.01 2.73 -3.17
CA THR A 83 10.51 1.81 -2.13
C THR A 83 10.86 0.36 -2.46
N GLY A 84 11.23 -0.46 -1.46
CA GLY A 84 11.61 -1.87 -1.63
C GLY A 84 13.07 -2.16 -1.28
N GLY A 85 13.36 -3.44 -0.97
CA GLY A 85 14.73 -3.93 -0.83
C GLY A 85 15.33 -4.11 -2.22
N GLY A 86 16.39 -3.38 -2.53
CA GLY A 86 17.02 -3.34 -3.86
C GLY A 86 17.80 -4.61 -4.24
N ASP A 87 17.27 -5.79 -3.96
CA ASP A 87 17.83 -7.06 -4.46
C ASP A 87 16.98 -7.52 -5.65
N SER A 88 17.32 -6.97 -6.82
CA SER A 88 16.88 -7.49 -8.14
C SER A 88 17.86 -8.54 -8.64
#